data_AF-A0A1I2M9K2-F1
#
_entry.id   AF-A0A1I2M9K2-F1
#
_cell.length_a   1.000
_cell.length_b   1.000
_cell.length_c   1.000
_cell.angle_alpha   90.00
_cell.angle_beta   90.00
_cell.angle_gamma   90.00
#
_symmetry.space_group_name_H-M   'P 1'
#
loop_
_entity.id
_entity.type
_entity.pdbx_description
1 polymer ?
#
loop_
_entity_poly.entity_id
_entity_poly.type
_entity_poly.pdbx_seq_one_letter_code
_entity_poly.pdbx_strand_id
1 'polypeptide(L)' 'MNFDVRGAVIHNIQHMSEQELTDMVNETLEQQEEKFLPGLGVLFEIIWENSDSSSRKEMISTLHENLPREKAVPPVSPS' A
#
# COMPACT_ATOMS: atom_id res chain seq x y z
N MET A 1 -17.55 -2.27 -16.40
CA MET A 1 -16.09 -2.33 -16.16
C MET A 1 -15.88 -2.76 -14.73
N ASN A 2 -15.29 -3.93 -14.50
CA ASN A 2 -14.92 -4.36 -13.15
C ASN A 2 -13.52 -3.79 -12.90
N PHE A 3 -13.43 -2.64 -12.24
CA PHE A 3 -12.13 -2.03 -11.94
C PHE A 3 -11.46 -2.89 -10.87
N ASP A 4 -10.41 -3.62 -11.25
CA ASP A 4 -9.63 -4.43 -10.32
C ASP A 4 -8.71 -3.51 -9.51
N VAL A 5 -9.30 -2.83 -8.51
CA VAL A 5 -8.59 -1.94 -7.58
C VAL A 5 -7.40 -2.67 -6.96
N ARG A 6 -7.57 -3.95 -6.61
CA ARG A 6 -6.55 -4.73 -5.92
C ARG A 6 -5.36 -4.98 -6.84
N GLY A 7 -5.62 -5.45 -8.07
CA GLY A 7 -4.59 -5.67 -9.08
C GLY A 7 -3.83 -4.38 -9.42
N ALA A 8 -4.53 -3.24 -9.51
CA ALA A 8 -3.92 -1.94 -9.78
C ALA A 8 -3.04 -1.45 -8.61
N VAL A 9 -3.48 -1.62 -7.37
CA VAL A 9 -2.66 -1.27 -6.19
C VAL A 9 -1.40 -2.13 -6.14
N ILE A 10 -1.52 -3.45 -6.33
CA ILE A 10 -0.36 -4.35 -6.38
C ILE A 10 0.58 -3.95 -7.53
N HIS A 11 0.04 -3.62 -8.70
CA HIS A 11 0.84 -3.19 -9.85
C HIS A 11 1.66 -1.93 -9.58
N ASN A 12 1.11 -0.97 -8.84
CA ASN A 12 1.80 0.27 -8.51
C ASN A 12 2.98 0.07 -7.54
N ILE A 13 2.88 -0.94 -6.66
CA ILE A 13 3.83 -1.12 -5.55
C ILE A 13 4.80 -2.30 -5.73
N GLN A 14 4.54 -3.20 -6.69
CA GLN A 14 5.30 -4.44 -6.89
C GLN A 14 6.81 -4.28 -7.14
N HIS A 15 7.24 -3.10 -7.59
CA HIS A 15 8.62 -2.76 -7.90
C HIS A 15 9.25 -1.80 -6.89
N MET A 16 8.48 -1.35 -5.89
CA MET A 16 8.98 -0.49 -4.83
C MET A 16 9.86 -1.30 -3.88
N SER A 17 10.99 -0.71 -3.50
CA SER A 17 11.79 -1.14 -2.36
C SER A 17 11.04 -0.94 -1.04
N GLU A 18 11.51 -1.58 0.03
CA GLU A 18 10.96 -1.37 1.38
C GLU A 18 10.99 0.10 1.80
N GLN A 19 12.02 0.85 1.37
CA GLN A 19 12.11 2.29 1.66
C GLN A 19 11.02 3.06 0.94
N GLU A 20 10.85 2.84 -0.38
CA GLU A 20 9.80 3.49 -1.17
C GLU A 20 8.40 3.14 -0.67
N LEU A 21 8.17 1.91 -0.21
CA LEU A 21 6.92 1.50 0.43
C LEU A 21 6.68 2.25 1.75
N THR A 22 7.71 2.41 2.57
CA THR A 22 7.63 3.15 3.83
C THR A 22 7.29 4.61 3.58
N ASP A 23 7.98 5.24 2.62
CA ASP A 23 7.77 6.64 2.26
C ASP A 23 6.35 6.85 1.74
N MET A 24 5.87 5.98 0.85
CA MET A 24 4.50 6.03 0.34
C MET A 24 3.44 5.88 1.44
N VAL A 25 3.65 5.00 2.41
CA VAL A 25 2.75 4.87 3.57
C VAL A 25 2.70 6.18 4.35
N ASN A 26 3.86 6.77 4.68
CA ASN A 26 3.91 8.02 5.43
C ASN A 26 3.22 9.16 4.66
N GLU A 27 3.49 9.31 3.37
CA GLU A 27 2.85 10.31 2.51
C GLU A 27 1.33 10.14 2.45
N THR A 28 0.85 8.90 2.33
CA THR A 28 -0.59 8.60 2.26
C THR A 28 -1.31 8.96 3.56
N LEU A 29 -0.68 8.68 4.71
CA LEU A 29 -1.24 9.00 6.02
C LEU A 29 -1.21 10.51 6.29
N GLU A 30 -0.13 11.21 5.90
CA GLU A 30 -0.03 12.67 6.03
C GLU A 30 -1.08 13.41 5.21
N GLN A 31 -1.43 12.91 4.03
CA GLN A 31 -2.40 13.55 3.14
C GLN A 31 -3.86 13.35 3.58
N GLN A 32 -4.15 12.41 4.50
CA GLN A 32 -5.50 12.07 4.97
C GLN A 32 -6.54 11.94 3.85
N GLU A 33 -6.13 11.46 2.67
CA GLU A 33 -7.05 11.34 1.54
C GLU A 33 -8.01 10.16 1.78
N GLU A 34 -9.18 10.46 2.34
CA GLU A 34 -10.27 9.50 2.62
C GLU A 34 -10.65 8.63 1.40
N LYS A 35 -10.34 9.11 0.19
CA LYS A 35 -10.62 8.43 -1.08
C LYS A 35 -9.73 7.18 -1.30
N PHE A 36 -8.58 7.09 -0.63
CA PHE A 36 -7.63 5.98 -0.73
C PHE A 36 -7.58 5.10 0.52
N LEU A 37 -8.22 5.51 1.61
CA LEU A 37 -8.30 4.78 2.88
C LEU A 37 -9.71 4.20 3.07
N PRO A 38 -10.05 3.05 2.44
CA PRO A 38 -11.23 2.30 2.86
C PRO A 38 -11.08 1.92 4.35
N GLY A 39 -12.11 1.43 5.03
CA GLY A 39 -12.04 1.15 6.48
C GLY A 39 -10.81 0.35 6.97
N LEU A 40 -10.19 -0.49 6.13
CA LEU A 40 -8.91 -1.15 6.44
C LEU A 40 -7.70 -0.19 6.50
N GLY A 41 -7.68 0.84 5.66
CA GLY A 41 -6.66 1.89 5.66
C GLY A 41 -6.67 2.67 6.98
N VAL A 42 -7.84 3.05 7.48
CA VAL A 42 -7.99 3.74 8.78
C VAL A 42 -7.52 2.86 9.95
N LEU A 43 -7.82 1.56 9.91
CA LEU A 43 -7.30 0.63 10.93
C LEU A 43 -5.78 0.50 10.87
N PHE A 44 -5.21 0.44 9.66
CA PHE A 44 -3.77 0.37 9.46
C PHE A 44 -3.06 1.65 9.90
N GLU A 45 -3.64 2.82 9.63
CA GLU A 45 -3.16 4.12 10.11
C GLU A 45 -3.02 4.15 11.63
N ILE A 46 -4.08 3.78 12.36
CA ILE A 46 -4.05 3.73 13.82
C ILE A 46 -2.96 2.78 14.32
N ILE A 47 -2.81 1.60 13.70
CA ILE A 47 -1.75 0.65 14.04
C ILE A 47 -0.37 1.26 13.76
N TRP A 48 -0.19 1.88 12.60
CA TRP A 48 1.07 2.45 12.13
C TRP A 48 1.53 3.59 13.04
N GLU A 49 0.66 4.55 13.34
CA GLU A 49 0.95 5.69 14.20
C GLU A 49 1.35 5.25 15.62
N ASN A 50 0.73 4.20 16.15
CA ASN A 50 1.01 3.65 17.48
C ASN A 50 2.11 2.59 17.50
N SER A 51 2.71 2.26 16.36
CA SER A 51 3.81 1.31 16.24
C SER A 51 5.17 2.00 16.35
N ASP A 52 6.14 1.31 16.96
CA ASP A 52 7.54 1.75 16.95
C ASP A 52 8.21 1.50 15.60
N SER A 53 9.44 2.00 15.43
CA SER A 53 10.19 1.89 14.18
C SER A 53 10.50 0.44 13.78
N SER A 54 10.69 -0.45 14.76
CA SER A 54 10.93 -1.87 14.51
C SER A 54 9.68 -2.54 13.94
N SER A 55 8.53 -2.28 14.55
CA SER A 55 7.23 -2.82 14.15
C SER A 55 6.79 -2.30 12.78
N ARG A 56 7.02 -1.01 12.49
CA ARG A 56 6.81 -0.42 11.16
C ARG A 56 7.66 -1.11 10.10
N LYS A 57 8.94 -1.33 10.40
CA LYS A 57 9.84 -2.04 9.49
C LYS A 57 9.37 -3.48 9.25
N GLU A 58 8.95 -4.19 10.30
CA GLU A 58 8.43 -5.56 10.17
C GLU A 58 7.16 -5.62 9.32
N MET A 59 6.23 -4.67 9.50
CA MET A 59 5.03 -4.55 8.66
C MET A 59 5.38 -4.36 7.18
N ILE A 60 6.30 -3.45 6.87
CA ILE A 60 6.73 -3.18 5.49
C ILE A 60 7.50 -4.35 4.89
N SER A 61 8.40 -4.98 5.66
CA SER A 61 9.14 -6.15 5.19
C SER A 61 8.19 -7.32 4.91
N THR A 62 7.24 -7.58 5.81
CA THR A 62 6.19 -8.58 5.60
C THR A 62 5.38 -8.30 4.33
N LEU A 63 4.98 -7.03 4.13
CA LEU A 63 4.28 -6.61 2.91
C LEU A 63 5.14 -6.89 1.67
N HIS A 64 6.36 -6.38 1.64
CA HIS A 64 7.27 -6.48 0.50
C HIS A 64 7.60 -7.93 0.11
N GLU A 65 7.83 -8.80 1.09
CA GLU A 65 8.13 -10.23 0.87
C GLU A 65 6.93 -11.02 0.35
N ASN A 66 5.71 -10.64 0.76
CA ASN A 66 4.48 -11.38 0.46
C ASN A 66 3.61 -10.72 -0.61
N LEU A 67 4.13 -9.71 -1.31
CA LEU A 67 3.42 -9.08 -2.43
C LEU A 67 3.09 -10.14 -3.50
N PRO A 68 1.81 -10.34 -3.84
CA PRO A 68 1.39 -11.31 -4.86
C PRO A 68 1.61 -10.69 -6.25
N ARG A 69 2.87 -10.57 -6.67
CA ARG A 69 3.28 -9.93 -7.93
C ARG A 69 2.61 -10.56 -9.15
N GLU A 70 2.23 -11.84 -9.08
CA GLU A 70 1.48 -12.55 -10.12
C GLU A 70 0.05 -12.02 -10.32
N LYS A 71 -0.48 -11.27 -9.34
CA LYS A 71 -1.81 -10.64 -9.39
C LYS A 71 -1.76 -9.16 -9.80
N ALA A 72 -0.58 -8.64 -10.13
CA ALA A 72 -0.43 -7.27 -10.61
C ALA A 72 -1.16 -7.11 -11.96
N VAL A 73 -2.14 -6.21 -12.01
CA VAL A 73 -2.87 -5.87 -13.24
C VAL A 73 -2.59 -4.42 -13.56
N PRO A 74 -2.01 -4.10 -14.75
CA PRO A 74 -1.80 -2.70 -15.13
C PRO A 74 -3.15 -1.98 -15.15
N PRO A 75 -3.21 -0.73 -14.67
CA PRO A 75 -4.44 0.06 -14.78
C PRO A 75 -4.83 0.15 -16.26
N VAL A 76 -6.09 -0.17 -16.56
CA VAL A 76 -6.63 -0.15 -17.94
C VAL A 76 -6.30 1.19 -18.60
N SER A 77 -5.45 1.17 -19.61
CA SER A 77 -5.18 2.36 -20.42
C SER A 77 -6.46 2.73 -21.16
N PRO A 78 -6.96 3.99 -21.07
CA PRO A 78 -8.02 4.42 -21.95
C PRO A 78 -7.48 4.35 -23.39
N SER A 79 -8.12 3.50 -24.21
CA SER A 79 -7.89 3.45 -25.66
C SER A 79 -8.55 4.64 -26.34
#